data_AF-A0A090I4M9-F1
#
_entry.id   AF-A0A090I4M9-F1
#
_cell.length_a   1.000
_cell.length_b   1.000
_cell.length_c   1.000
_cell.angle_alpha   90.00
_cell.angle_beta   90.00
_cell.angle_gamma   90.00
#
_symmetry.space_group_name_H-M   'P 1'
#
loop_
_entity.id
_entity.type
_entity.pdbx_description
1 polymer ?
#
loop_
_entity_poly.entity_id
_entity_poly.type
_entity_poly.pdbx_seq_one_letter_code
_entity_poly.pdbx_strand_id
1 'polypeptide(L)'
;MFTRAKIEFCGKERKFKRCSNKTLVTFQKDIEKLQEEMKPVFQDNIDLEEQLEDIQAQIDRANKRIQLIESAENPTDAEIRKAIKLLDDIDTLSKEKRTLEKQLREDGDERKDQMRQLEEKLENTYAELACLLIDPLTPEEFKEEYDSIDLIKVQNLGMFYNMCQSGFTQTQIDKKVREVIKANMDRTENFRQKQLQKI
;
A
#
# COMPACT_ATOMS: atom_id res chain seq x y z
N MET A 1 14.13 -32.08 -17.06
CA MET A 1 13.20 -31.51 -16.05
C MET A 1 13.87 -31.50 -14.69
N PHE A 2 13.86 -30.36 -14.01
CA PHE A 2 14.56 -30.13 -12.74
C PHE A 2 13.78 -30.64 -11.53
N THR A 3 12.46 -30.56 -11.55
CA THR A 3 11.58 -31.02 -10.46
C THR A 3 10.52 -31.99 -10.97
N ARG A 4 10.16 -32.97 -10.13
CA ARG A 4 9.00 -33.84 -10.37
C ARG A 4 7.70 -33.18 -9.92
N ALA A 5 7.78 -32.38 -8.87
CA ALA A 5 6.65 -31.62 -8.36
C ALA A 5 6.22 -30.52 -9.35
N LYS A 6 4.92 -30.27 -9.37
CA LYS A 6 4.25 -29.24 -10.15
C LYS A 6 3.70 -28.17 -9.22
N ILE A 7 3.38 -27.00 -9.77
CA ILE A 7 2.65 -25.95 -9.09
C ILE A 7 1.60 -25.41 -10.05
N GLU A 8 0.39 -25.20 -9.57
CA GLU A 8 -0.64 -24.49 -10.32
C GLU A 8 -0.33 -23.00 -10.31
N PHE A 9 -0.18 -22.40 -11.48
CA PHE A 9 0.26 -21.02 -11.64
C PHE A 9 -0.26 -20.43 -12.95
N CYS A 10 -0.96 -19.29 -12.88
CA CYS A 10 -1.69 -18.68 -14.00
C CYS A 10 -2.63 -19.71 -14.65
N GLY A 11 -3.48 -20.35 -13.83
CA GLY A 11 -4.49 -21.33 -14.25
C GLY A 11 -3.98 -22.66 -14.84
N LYS A 12 -2.66 -22.90 -14.87
CA LYS A 12 -2.05 -24.10 -15.47
C LYS A 12 -1.13 -24.81 -14.50
N GLU A 13 -1.06 -26.13 -14.60
CA GLU A 13 -0.02 -26.91 -13.92
C GLU A 13 1.33 -26.69 -14.60
N ARG A 14 2.29 -26.11 -13.88
CA ARG A 14 3.63 -25.84 -14.38
C ARG A 14 4.70 -26.50 -13.51
N LYS A 15 5.94 -26.53 -13.98
CA LYS A 15 7.07 -27.11 -13.25
C LYS A 15 8.14 -26.08 -12.99
N PHE A 16 8.93 -26.31 -11.95
CA PHE A 16 10.11 -25.49 -11.71
C PHE A 16 11.26 -25.89 -12.65
N LYS A 17 11.90 -24.90 -13.27
CA LYS A 17 13.19 -25.06 -13.95
C LYS A 17 14.33 -24.65 -13.03
N ARG A 18 15.54 -25.09 -13.38
CA ARG A 18 16.74 -24.84 -12.56
C ARG A 18 17.11 -23.35 -12.62
N CYS A 19 17.25 -22.75 -11.45
CA CYS A 19 17.74 -21.39 -11.25
C CYS A 19 18.89 -21.38 -10.24
N SER A 20 19.82 -20.44 -10.39
CA SER A 20 20.88 -20.24 -9.39
C SER A 20 20.31 -19.56 -8.15
N ASN A 21 20.75 -19.98 -6.96
CA ASN A 21 20.33 -19.33 -5.71
C ASN A 21 20.77 -17.86 -5.65
N LYS A 22 21.88 -17.51 -6.30
CA LYS A 22 22.34 -16.12 -6.40
C LYS A 22 21.30 -15.26 -7.14
N THR A 23 20.82 -15.72 -8.29
CA THR A 23 19.80 -15.01 -9.07
C THR A 23 18.50 -14.87 -8.27
N LEU A 24 18.05 -15.94 -7.62
CA LEU A 24 16.85 -15.92 -6.79
C LEU A 24 16.92 -14.87 -5.67
N VAL A 25 18.04 -14.83 -4.94
CA VAL A 25 18.26 -13.88 -3.85
C VAL A 25 18.32 -12.44 -4.36
N THR A 26 18.87 -12.20 -5.55
CA THR A 26 18.86 -10.86 -6.18
C THR A 26 17.42 -10.38 -6.42
N PHE A 27 16.59 -11.18 -7.09
CA PHE A 27 15.19 -10.81 -7.34
C PHE A 27 14.40 -10.58 -6.04
N GLN A 28 14.61 -11.41 -5.02
CA GLN A 28 13.95 -11.23 -3.72
C GLN A 28 14.30 -9.88 -3.08
N LYS A 29 15.59 -9.49 -3.12
CA LYS A 29 16.04 -8.19 -2.62
C LYS A 29 15.49 -7.03 -3.43
N ASP A 30 15.41 -7.17 -4.75
CA ASP A 30 14.88 -6.12 -5.61
C ASP A 30 13.38 -5.89 -5.35
N ILE A 31 12.62 -6.97 -5.14
CA ILE A 31 11.20 -6.90 -4.73
C ILE A 31 11.07 -6.23 -3.35
N GLU A 32 11.86 -6.65 -2.35
CA GLU A 32 11.85 -6.03 -1.02
C GLU A 32 12.16 -4.54 -1.10
N LYS A 33 13.16 -4.14 -1.89
CA LYS A 33 13.53 -2.74 -2.10
C LYS A 33 12.38 -1.93 -2.71
N LEU A 34 11.74 -2.45 -3.75
CA LEU A 34 10.58 -1.80 -4.38
C LEU A 34 9.42 -1.65 -3.39
N GLN A 35 9.14 -2.67 -2.58
CA GLN A 35 8.11 -2.59 -1.54
C GLN A 35 8.43 -1.54 -0.46
N GLU A 36 9.70 -1.40 -0.05
CA GLU A 36 10.11 -0.35 0.87
C GLU A 36 10.01 1.05 0.23
N GLU A 37 10.32 1.20 -1.07
CA GLU A 37 10.17 2.46 -1.82
C GLU A 37 8.70 2.90 -1.95
N MET A 38 7.76 1.95 -1.97
CA MET A 38 6.32 2.25 -2.02
C MET A 38 5.75 2.77 -0.69
N LYS A 39 6.31 2.37 0.47
CA LYS A 39 5.79 2.76 1.80
C LYS A 39 5.69 4.27 2.05
N PRO A 40 6.75 5.09 1.84
CA PRO A 40 6.69 6.52 2.14
C PRO A 40 5.63 7.25 1.30
N VAL A 41 5.38 6.79 0.06
CA VAL A 41 4.33 7.35 -0.80
C VAL A 41 2.94 7.27 -0.17
N PHE A 42 2.69 6.29 0.71
CA PHE A 42 1.44 6.17 1.47
C PHE A 42 1.42 7.00 2.76
N GLN A 43 2.58 7.23 3.40
CA GLN A 43 2.65 7.90 4.71
C GLN A 43 2.49 9.43 4.58
N ASP A 44 3.09 10.03 3.56
CA ASP A 44 3.06 11.50 3.38
C ASP A 44 1.63 12.06 3.16
N ASN A 45 0.72 11.26 2.59
CA ASN A 45 -0.69 11.64 2.45
C ASN A 45 -1.42 11.65 3.79
N ILE A 46 -1.16 10.66 4.64
CA ILE A 46 -1.80 10.56 5.97
C ILE A 46 -1.41 11.77 6.80
N ASP A 47 -0.13 12.14 6.81
CA ASP A 47 0.38 13.25 7.62
C ASP A 47 -0.17 14.62 7.15
N LEU A 48 -0.37 14.81 5.83
CA LEU A 48 -0.97 16.03 5.28
C LEU A 48 -2.49 16.09 5.50
N GLU A 49 -3.19 14.96 5.39
CA GLU A 49 -4.62 14.86 5.69
C GLU A 49 -4.88 15.15 7.18
N GLU A 50 -4.08 14.59 8.09
CA GLU A 50 -4.15 14.86 9.53
C GLU A 50 -3.94 16.36 9.83
N GLN A 51 -2.98 17.02 9.18
CA GLN A 51 -2.76 18.47 9.35
C GLN A 51 -3.96 19.31 8.88
N LEU A 52 -4.59 18.93 7.78
CA LEU A 52 -5.79 19.62 7.28
C LEU A 52 -6.98 19.45 8.23
N GLU A 53 -7.17 18.25 8.79
CA GLU A 53 -8.18 17.97 9.81
C GLU A 53 -7.97 18.81 11.07
N ASP A 54 -6.73 18.91 11.54
CA ASP A 54 -6.37 19.72 12.71
C ASP A 54 -6.64 21.21 12.51
N ILE A 55 -6.28 21.76 11.34
CA ILE A 55 -6.57 23.16 10.99
C ILE A 55 -8.08 23.39 10.93
N GLN A 56 -8.84 22.48 10.32
CA GLN A 56 -10.30 22.58 10.27
C GLN A 56 -10.91 22.57 11.68
N ALA A 57 -10.44 21.67 12.56
CA ALA A 57 -10.89 21.61 13.94
C ALA A 57 -10.54 22.89 14.73
N GLN A 58 -9.45 23.59 14.41
CA GLN A 58 -9.13 24.89 15.00
C GLN A 58 -10.09 25.98 14.54
N ILE A 59 -10.38 26.03 13.23
CA ILE A 59 -11.35 26.96 12.64
C ILE A 59 -12.74 26.77 13.26
N ASP A 60 -13.21 25.52 13.37
CA ASP A 60 -14.53 25.21 13.94
C ASP A 60 -14.64 25.61 15.41
N ARG A 61 -13.56 25.40 16.19
CA ARG A 61 -13.48 25.84 17.58
C ARG A 61 -13.51 27.36 17.70
N ALA A 62 -12.84 28.09 16.81
CA ALA A 62 -12.84 29.55 16.77
C ALA A 62 -14.22 30.10 16.38
N ASN A 63 -14.85 29.54 15.34
CA ASN A 63 -16.21 29.89 14.90
C ASN A 63 -17.23 29.70 16.02
N LYS A 64 -17.18 28.56 16.73
CA LYS A 64 -18.08 28.29 17.86
C LYS A 64 -17.92 29.33 18.98
N ARG A 65 -16.69 29.77 19.26
CA ARG A 65 -16.42 30.81 20.27
C ARG A 65 -16.95 32.18 19.83
N ILE A 66 -16.83 32.52 18.55
CA ILE A 66 -17.39 33.75 17.98
C ILE A 66 -18.91 33.73 18.11
N GLN A 67 -19.57 32.65 17.68
CA GLN A 67 -21.03 32.50 17.80
C GLN A 67 -21.55 32.68 19.24
N LEU A 68 -20.83 32.15 20.23
CA LEU A 68 -21.18 32.34 21.64
C LEU A 68 -21.14 33.82 22.04
N ILE A 69 -20.13 34.56 21.58
CA ILE A 69 -19.99 36.01 21.84
C ILE A 69 -21.09 36.80 21.11
N GLU A 70 -21.37 36.46 19.85
CA GLU A 70 -22.42 37.10 19.05
C GLU A 70 -23.83 36.86 19.63
N SER A 71 -24.06 35.70 20.25
CA SER A 71 -25.32 35.36 20.90
C SER A 71 -25.50 35.97 22.30
N ALA A 72 -24.48 36.63 22.84
CA ALA A 72 -24.57 37.27 24.14
C ALA A 72 -25.44 38.54 24.07
N GLU A 73 -26.30 38.74 25.06
CA GLU A 73 -27.24 39.87 25.08
C GLU A 73 -26.54 41.23 25.28
N ASN A 74 -25.40 41.23 26.00
CA ASN A 74 -24.55 42.41 26.23
C ASN A 74 -23.07 41.99 26.25
N PRO A 75 -22.43 41.76 25.09
CA PRO A 75 -21.01 41.42 25.04
C PRO A 75 -20.15 42.61 25.46
N THR A 76 -19.10 42.33 26.22
CA THR A 76 -18.13 43.34 26.65
C THR A 76 -17.19 43.72 25.51
N ASP A 77 -16.62 44.93 25.55
CA ASP A 77 -15.58 45.36 24.60
C ASP A 77 -14.39 44.39 24.53
N ALA A 78 -14.06 43.73 25.63
CA ALA A 78 -13.01 42.73 25.69
C ALA A 78 -13.38 41.46 24.91
N GLU A 79 -14.64 41.03 24.97
CA GLU A 79 -15.16 39.89 24.20
C GLU A 79 -15.24 40.22 22.72
N ILE A 80 -15.66 41.44 22.36
CA ILE A 80 -15.68 41.91 20.97
C ILE A 80 -14.25 41.92 20.39
N ARG A 81 -13.27 42.47 21.12
CA ARG A 81 -11.86 42.43 20.70
C ARG A 81 -11.33 41.00 20.54
N LYS A 82 -11.76 40.09 21.41
CA LYS A 82 -11.40 38.67 21.33
C LYS A 82 -12.01 38.00 20.09
N ALA A 83 -13.25 38.33 19.74
CA ALA A 83 -13.90 37.84 18.52
C ALA A 83 -13.18 38.34 17.26
N ILE A 84 -12.79 39.62 17.22
CA ILE A 84 -11.99 40.18 16.11
C ILE A 84 -10.67 39.42 15.95
N LYS A 85 -9.95 39.16 17.06
CA LYS A 85 -8.72 38.38 16.99
C LYS A 85 -8.95 36.94 16.49
N LEU A 86 -10.04 36.29 16.91
CA LEU A 86 -10.39 34.97 16.42
C LEU A 86 -10.71 34.97 14.92
N LEU A 87 -11.31 36.05 14.39
CA LEU A 87 -11.51 36.22 12.95
C LEU A 87 -10.17 36.35 12.20
N ASP A 88 -9.23 37.13 12.72
CA ASP A 88 -7.87 37.24 12.12
C ASP A 88 -7.12 35.89 12.13
N ASP A 89 -7.26 35.14 13.23
CA ASP A 89 -6.69 33.79 13.37
C ASP A 89 -7.34 32.82 12.35
N ILE A 90 -8.67 32.86 12.16
CA ILE A 90 -9.38 32.06 11.15
C ILE A 90 -8.92 32.42 9.74
N ASP A 91 -8.72 33.70 9.42
CA ASP A 91 -8.24 34.14 8.11
C ASP A 91 -6.83 33.61 7.82
N THR A 92 -5.98 33.58 8.84
CA THR A 92 -4.63 33.01 8.76
C THR A 92 -4.67 31.50 8.54
N LEU A 93 -5.42 30.77 9.38
CA LEU A 93 -5.62 29.33 9.27
C LEU A 93 -6.25 28.94 7.93
N SER A 94 -7.17 29.76 7.40
CA SER A 94 -7.83 29.50 6.11
C SER A 94 -6.85 29.65 4.94
N LYS A 95 -5.88 30.57 5.02
CA LYS A 95 -4.81 30.71 4.02
C LYS A 95 -3.84 29.53 4.08
N GLU A 96 -3.47 29.11 5.28
CA GLU A 96 -2.64 27.93 5.50
C GLU A 96 -3.33 26.67 4.95
N LYS A 97 -4.60 26.47 5.30
CA LYS A 97 -5.43 25.39 4.77
C LYS A 97 -5.44 25.36 3.24
N ARG A 98 -5.69 26.50 2.58
CA ARG A 98 -5.69 26.58 1.10
C ARG A 98 -4.32 26.24 0.50
N THR A 99 -3.23 26.59 1.19
CA THR A 99 -1.87 26.30 0.74
C THR A 99 -1.59 24.80 0.83
N LEU A 100 -1.93 24.17 1.96
CA LEU A 100 -1.79 22.73 2.15
C LEU A 100 -2.71 21.93 1.22
N GLU A 101 -3.96 22.36 1.01
CA GLU A 101 -4.87 21.73 0.03
C GLU A 101 -4.33 21.80 -1.40
N LYS A 102 -3.63 22.90 -1.75
CA LYS A 102 -2.98 23.03 -3.05
C LYS A 102 -1.80 22.07 -3.17
N GLN A 103 -0.94 22.04 -2.15
CA GLN A 103 0.19 21.11 -2.08
C GLN A 103 -0.29 19.64 -2.16
N LEU A 104 -1.33 19.28 -1.41
CA LEU A 104 -1.89 17.93 -1.44
C LEU A 104 -2.39 17.52 -2.83
N ARG A 105 -2.95 18.47 -3.60
CA ARG A 105 -3.38 18.22 -4.99
C ARG A 105 -2.19 18.07 -5.93
N GLU A 106 -1.23 18.99 -5.89
CA GLU A 106 -0.06 18.98 -6.77
C GLU A 106 0.80 17.74 -6.53
N ASP A 107 1.14 17.48 -5.27
CA ASP A 107 1.88 16.27 -4.92
C ASP A 107 1.06 15.00 -5.17
N GLY A 108 -0.28 15.08 -5.09
CA GLY A 108 -1.17 13.96 -5.31
C GLY A 108 -1.07 13.37 -6.73
N ASP A 109 -0.85 14.22 -7.73
CA ASP A 109 -0.68 13.76 -9.12
C ASP A 109 0.74 13.21 -9.36
N GLU A 110 1.78 13.87 -8.84
CA GLU A 110 3.16 13.36 -8.93
C GLU A 110 3.32 12.01 -8.19
N ARG A 111 2.72 11.87 -7.01
CA ARG A 111 2.73 10.62 -6.24
C ARG A 111 1.97 9.51 -6.94
N LYS A 112 0.84 9.78 -7.60
CA LYS A 112 0.13 8.77 -8.41
C LYS A 112 1.00 8.25 -9.53
N ASP A 113 1.73 9.13 -10.21
CA ASP A 113 2.63 8.73 -11.28
C ASP A 113 3.83 7.94 -10.74
N GLN A 114 4.41 8.37 -9.62
CA GLN A 114 5.47 7.60 -8.93
C GLN A 114 4.98 6.21 -8.49
N MET A 115 3.78 6.13 -7.89
CA MET A 115 3.18 4.86 -7.48
C MET A 115 2.97 3.95 -8.68
N ARG A 116 2.38 4.45 -9.77
CA ARG A 116 2.15 3.68 -10.99
C ARG A 116 3.47 3.12 -11.54
N GLN A 117 4.54 3.94 -11.55
CA GLN A 117 5.86 3.49 -12.01
C GLN A 117 6.45 2.41 -11.09
N LEU A 118 6.27 2.51 -9.77
CA LEU A 118 6.73 1.49 -8.82
C LEU A 118 5.92 0.19 -8.94
N GLU A 119 4.60 0.29 -9.09
CA GLU A 119 3.71 -0.85 -9.32
C GLU A 119 4.08 -1.59 -10.61
N GLU A 120 4.30 -0.86 -11.71
CA GLU A 120 4.73 -1.43 -12.99
C GLU A 120 6.11 -2.10 -12.87
N LYS A 121 7.08 -1.48 -12.16
CA LYS A 121 8.38 -2.10 -11.89
C LYS A 121 8.24 -3.38 -11.06
N LEU A 122 7.39 -3.36 -10.04
CA LEU A 122 7.16 -4.51 -9.17
C LEU A 122 6.50 -5.67 -9.93
N GLU A 123 5.48 -5.37 -10.73
CA GLU A 123 4.83 -6.35 -11.60
C GLU A 123 5.81 -6.95 -12.63
N ASN A 124 6.63 -6.11 -13.27
CA ASN A 124 7.70 -6.57 -14.16
C ASN A 124 8.67 -7.51 -13.45
N THR A 125 9.11 -7.14 -12.26
CA THR A 125 10.04 -7.94 -11.46
C THR A 125 9.42 -9.28 -11.05
N TYR A 126 8.13 -9.29 -10.71
CA TYR A 126 7.37 -10.52 -10.45
C TYR A 126 7.25 -11.41 -11.69
N ALA A 127 6.95 -10.83 -12.85
CA ALA A 127 6.87 -11.56 -14.11
C ALA A 127 8.22 -12.20 -14.46
N GLU A 128 9.32 -11.46 -14.33
CA GLU A 128 10.68 -11.96 -14.55
C GLU A 128 11.03 -13.09 -13.58
N LEU A 129 10.75 -12.92 -12.29
CA LEU A 129 10.99 -13.97 -11.28
C LEU A 129 10.17 -15.23 -11.57
N ALA A 130 8.89 -15.08 -11.94
CA ALA A 130 8.04 -16.21 -12.30
C ALA A 130 8.60 -16.94 -13.51
N CYS A 131 8.95 -16.22 -14.58
CA CYS A 131 9.51 -16.79 -15.80
C CYS A 131 10.90 -17.39 -15.61
N LEU A 132 11.67 -16.92 -14.62
CA LEU A 132 12.96 -17.49 -14.26
C LEU A 132 12.80 -18.87 -13.61
N LEU A 133 11.76 -19.06 -12.82
CA LEU A 133 11.57 -20.26 -12.01
C LEU A 133 10.60 -21.27 -12.61
N ILE A 134 9.64 -20.84 -13.42
CA ILE A 134 8.54 -21.64 -13.93
C ILE A 134 8.71 -21.89 -15.44
N ASP A 135 8.39 -23.11 -15.88
CA ASP A 135 8.51 -23.54 -17.28
C ASP A 135 7.34 -24.45 -17.71
N PRO A 136 6.73 -24.21 -18.89
CA PRO A 136 6.84 -23.00 -19.71
C PRO A 136 6.15 -21.82 -19.02
N LEU A 137 6.64 -20.59 -19.17
CA LEU A 137 5.96 -19.32 -18.82
C LEU A 137 6.74 -18.17 -19.47
N THR A 138 6.05 -17.21 -20.06
CA THR A 138 6.65 -15.94 -20.55
C THR A 138 6.15 -14.75 -19.74
N PRO A 139 6.87 -13.62 -19.72
CA PRO A 139 6.45 -12.44 -18.97
C PRO A 139 5.09 -11.92 -19.42
N GLU A 140 4.79 -12.00 -20.72
CA GLU A 140 3.52 -11.60 -21.31
C GLU A 140 2.39 -12.52 -20.83
N GLU A 141 2.60 -13.84 -20.91
CA GLU A 141 1.62 -14.82 -20.42
C GLU A 141 1.36 -14.63 -18.92
N PHE A 142 2.40 -14.34 -18.14
CA PHE A 142 2.23 -14.03 -16.72
C PHE A 142 1.32 -12.81 -16.53
N LYS A 143 1.66 -11.68 -17.15
CA LYS A 143 0.92 -10.41 -17.02
C LYS A 143 -0.53 -10.48 -17.48
N GLU A 144 -0.83 -11.30 -18.49
CA GLU A 144 -2.19 -11.48 -18.99
C GLU A 144 -3.06 -12.35 -18.07
N GLU A 145 -2.46 -13.33 -17.40
CA GLU A 145 -3.21 -14.44 -16.77
C GLU A 145 -3.07 -14.51 -15.25
N TYR A 146 -2.17 -13.72 -14.63
CA TYR A 146 -2.01 -13.79 -13.17
C TYR A 146 -3.25 -13.25 -12.45
N ASP A 147 -3.56 -13.87 -11.31
CA ASP A 147 -4.53 -13.36 -10.36
C ASP A 147 -3.88 -13.00 -9.01
N SER A 148 -4.70 -12.57 -8.06
CA SER A 148 -4.24 -12.25 -6.70
C SER A 148 -3.58 -13.44 -5.98
N ILE A 149 -4.01 -14.67 -6.28
CA ILE A 149 -3.44 -15.89 -5.70
C ILE A 149 -2.05 -16.15 -6.31
N ASP A 150 -1.89 -15.94 -7.61
CA ASP A 150 -0.61 -16.08 -8.30
C ASP A 150 0.39 -15.05 -7.80
N LEU A 151 0.01 -13.79 -7.54
CA LEU A 151 0.90 -12.81 -6.89
C LEU A 151 1.39 -13.29 -5.51
N ILE A 152 0.50 -13.86 -4.69
CA ILE A 152 0.88 -14.46 -3.40
C ILE A 152 1.88 -15.60 -3.62
N LYS A 153 1.65 -16.44 -4.65
CA LYS A 153 2.58 -17.52 -5.00
C LYS A 153 3.93 -16.98 -5.47
N VAL A 154 3.98 -15.94 -6.31
CA VAL A 154 5.21 -15.32 -6.83
C VAL A 154 6.12 -14.90 -5.69
N GLN A 155 5.56 -14.18 -4.71
CA GLN A 155 6.28 -13.71 -3.51
C GLN A 155 6.93 -14.86 -2.74
N ASN A 156 6.37 -16.06 -2.85
CA ASN A 156 6.80 -17.26 -2.15
C ASN A 156 7.48 -18.30 -3.07
N LEU A 157 7.71 -17.98 -4.35
CA LEU A 157 8.27 -18.93 -5.33
C LEU A 157 9.65 -19.43 -4.92
N GLY A 158 10.47 -18.58 -4.31
CA GLY A 158 11.78 -19.00 -3.81
C GLY A 158 11.69 -20.09 -2.72
N MET A 159 10.69 -20.00 -1.84
CA MET A 159 10.44 -21.03 -0.82
C MET A 159 9.97 -22.33 -1.49
N PHE A 160 9.00 -22.26 -2.39
CA PHE A 160 8.48 -23.44 -3.10
C PHE A 160 9.57 -24.12 -3.94
N TYR A 161 10.41 -23.33 -4.60
CA TYR A 161 11.58 -23.80 -5.33
C TYR A 161 12.56 -24.55 -4.43
N ASN A 162 12.90 -24.01 -3.26
CA ASN A 162 13.79 -24.66 -2.29
C ASN A 162 13.20 -25.96 -1.73
N MET A 163 11.88 -26.02 -1.51
CA MET A 163 11.20 -27.25 -1.12
C MET A 163 11.34 -28.33 -2.20
N CYS A 164 11.14 -27.96 -3.47
CA CYS A 164 11.30 -28.88 -4.58
C CYS A 164 12.74 -29.39 -4.71
N GLN A 165 13.73 -28.49 -4.52
CA GLN A 165 15.15 -28.86 -4.48
C GLN A 165 15.47 -29.85 -3.36
N SER A 166 14.82 -29.68 -2.20
CA SER A 166 15.04 -30.52 -1.01
C SER A 166 14.29 -31.85 -1.07
N GLY A 167 13.63 -32.17 -2.19
CA GLY A 167 12.96 -33.46 -2.41
C GLY A 167 11.58 -33.58 -1.75
N PHE A 168 10.94 -32.46 -1.41
CA PHE A 168 9.58 -32.48 -0.85
C PHE A 168 8.59 -33.08 -1.86
N THR A 169 7.61 -33.82 -1.34
CA THR A 169 6.54 -34.44 -2.14
C THR A 169 5.54 -33.39 -2.63
N GLN A 170 4.79 -33.72 -3.69
CA GLN A 170 3.70 -32.88 -4.21
C GLN A 170 2.73 -32.47 -3.10
N THR A 171 2.29 -33.44 -2.29
CA THR A 171 1.36 -33.21 -1.17
C THR A 171 1.89 -32.19 -0.15
N GLN A 172 3.19 -32.22 0.16
CA GLN A 172 3.80 -31.27 1.09
C GLN A 172 3.87 -29.86 0.48
N ILE A 173 4.19 -29.77 -0.81
CA ILE A 173 4.22 -28.48 -1.53
C ILE A 173 2.81 -27.89 -1.61
N ASP A 174 1.81 -28.66 -2.02
CA ASP A 174 0.42 -28.21 -2.11
C ASP A 174 -0.13 -27.76 -0.76
N LYS A 175 0.20 -28.52 0.30
CA LYS A 175 -0.14 -28.13 1.67
C LYS A 175 0.46 -26.76 2.00
N LYS A 176 1.73 -26.54 1.67
CA LYS A 176 2.40 -25.28 1.95
C LYS A 176 1.86 -24.12 1.15
N VAL A 177 1.55 -24.32 -0.13
CA VAL A 177 0.90 -23.32 -1.00
C VAL A 177 -0.43 -22.88 -0.38
N ARG A 178 -1.28 -23.83 0.04
CA ARG A 178 -2.56 -23.52 0.71
C ARG A 178 -2.37 -22.77 2.02
N GLU A 179 -1.39 -23.16 2.85
CA GLU A 179 -1.08 -22.45 4.10
C GLU A 179 -0.68 -20.99 3.84
N VAL A 180 0.16 -20.75 2.84
CA VAL A 180 0.59 -19.39 2.47
C VAL A 180 -0.56 -18.55 1.98
N ILE A 181 -1.40 -19.08 1.08
CA ILE A 181 -2.58 -18.38 0.54
C ILE A 181 -3.52 -18.01 1.69
N LYS A 182 -3.85 -18.98 2.54
CA LYS A 182 -4.73 -18.77 3.69
C LYS A 182 -4.18 -17.70 4.63
N ALA A 183 -2.90 -17.79 5.01
CA ALA A 183 -2.27 -16.83 5.90
C ALA A 183 -2.27 -15.40 5.32
N ASN A 184 -2.17 -15.25 4.00
CA ASN A 184 -2.26 -13.95 3.34
C ASN A 184 -3.70 -13.40 3.39
N MET A 185 -4.69 -14.23 3.06
CA MET A 185 -6.11 -13.85 3.12
C MET A 185 -6.53 -13.43 4.54
N ASP A 186 -6.13 -14.21 5.56
CA ASP A 186 -6.41 -13.91 6.97
C ASP A 186 -5.80 -12.56 7.39
N ARG A 187 -4.60 -12.21 6.90
CA ARG A 187 -3.98 -10.90 7.18
C ARG A 187 -4.76 -9.75 6.55
N THR A 188 -5.18 -9.90 5.30
CA THR A 188 -5.96 -8.87 4.58
C THR A 188 -7.32 -8.65 5.25
N GLU A 189 -7.99 -9.72 5.69
CA GLU A 189 -9.27 -9.61 6.40
C GLU A 189 -9.12 -8.93 7.76
N ASN A 190 -8.10 -9.31 8.55
CA ASN A 190 -7.80 -8.67 9.83
C ASN A 190 -7.46 -7.17 9.68
N PHE A 191 -6.74 -6.80 8.62
CA PHE A 191 -6.46 -5.39 8.31
C PHE A 191 -7.74 -4.62 8.01
N ARG A 192 -8.62 -5.19 7.17
CA ARG A 192 -9.90 -4.58 6.80
C ARG A 192 -10.82 -4.39 8.01
N GLN A 193 -10.89 -5.37 8.91
CA GLN A 193 -11.67 -5.27 10.15
C GLN A 193 -11.14 -4.17 11.08
N LYS A 194 -9.81 -3.99 11.19
CA LYS A 194 -9.21 -2.90 11.97
C LYS A 194 -9.52 -1.52 11.41
N GLN A 195 -9.60 -1.37 10.08
CA GLN A 195 -9.99 -0.09 9.49
C GLN A 195 -11.47 0.23 9.72
N LEU A 196 -12.35 -0.77 9.64
CA LEU A 196 -13.78 -0.59 9.91
C LEU A 196 -14.09 -0.24 11.38
N GLN A 197 -13.22 -0.58 12.33
CA GLN A 197 -13.36 -0.20 13.74
C GLN A 197 -12.93 1.24 14.04
N LYS A 198 -12.30 1.93 13.09
CA LYS A 198 -11.88 3.33 13.22
C LYS A 198 -12.90 4.34 12.67
N ILE A 199 -13.97 3.86 12.03
CA ILE A 199 -15.11 4.64 11.51
C ILE A 199 -16.28 4.46 12.47
#